data_AF-T0L3A0-F1
#
_entry.id   AF-T0L3A0-F1
#
_cell.length_a   1.000
_cell.length_b   1.000
_cell.length_c   1.000
_cell.angle_alpha   90.00
_cell.angle_beta   90.00
_cell.angle_gamma   90.00
#
_symmetry.space_group_name_H-M   'P 1'
#
loop_
_entity.id
_entity.type
_entity.pdbx_description
1 polymer ?
#
loop_
_entity_poly.entity_id
_entity_poly.type
_entity_poly.pdbx_seq_one_letter_code
_entity_poly.pdbx_strand_id
1 'polypeptide(L)'
;MQRRNRRQNSNIFHMLGKNQIVELRETFSMIDSNSDGMISKEDLIDFLNSIGNPFTLDEISNMMSEMGGSFSFMTFITMVSEKLCNTDTEADIRTALSKFEDEKELRKWLKDDENGINDTDIDILLRGCLTNGKINVNKLTSKIKFGEILNE
;
A
#
# COMPACT_ATOMS: atom_id res chain seq x y z
N MET A 1 -20.19 19.88 -12.57
CA MET A 1 -20.67 18.50 -12.82
C MET A 1 -19.63 17.52 -12.31
N GLN A 2 -19.82 16.96 -11.12
CA GLN A 2 -18.93 15.93 -10.57
C GLN A 2 -19.03 14.67 -11.43
N ARG A 3 -17.90 14.27 -12.05
CA ARG A 3 -17.76 12.95 -12.65
C ARG A 3 -17.87 11.92 -11.52
N ARG A 4 -19.04 11.29 -11.39
CA ARG A 4 -19.19 10.06 -10.60
C ARG A 4 -18.29 9.01 -11.22
N ASN A 5 -17.16 8.71 -10.56
CA ASN A 5 -16.32 7.58 -10.91
C ASN A 5 -17.20 6.33 -10.90
N ARG A 6 -17.23 5.66 -12.05
CA ARG A 6 -18.03 4.46 -12.28
C ARG A 6 -17.42 3.37 -11.38
N ARG A 7 -18.15 2.93 -10.34
CA ARG A 7 -17.75 1.77 -9.53
C ARG A 7 -17.64 0.56 -10.45
N GLN A 8 -16.42 0.18 -10.81
CA GLN A 8 -16.13 -1.07 -11.52
C GLN A 8 -16.11 -2.21 -10.49
N ASN A 9 -17.30 -2.60 -10.03
CA ASN A 9 -17.45 -3.81 -9.23
C ASN A 9 -17.37 -5.03 -10.15
N SER A 10 -16.30 -5.84 -10.02
CA SER A 10 -16.37 -7.31 -9.93
C SER A 10 -15.03 -8.07 -10.01
N ASN A 11 -13.89 -7.44 -10.35
CA ASN A 11 -12.59 -8.14 -10.45
C ASN A 11 -11.52 -7.68 -9.44
N ILE A 12 -11.92 -6.91 -8.44
CA ILE A 12 -11.03 -6.32 -7.43
C ILE A 12 -10.27 -7.42 -6.66
N PHE A 13 -10.91 -8.55 -6.40
CA PHE A 13 -10.33 -9.71 -5.72
C PHE A 13 -9.28 -10.49 -6.53
N HIS A 14 -9.15 -10.25 -7.84
CA HIS A 14 -8.10 -10.90 -8.65
C HIS A 14 -6.74 -10.21 -8.54
N MET A 15 -6.70 -8.95 -8.09
CA MET A 15 -5.45 -8.20 -7.91
C MET A 15 -4.74 -8.53 -6.60
N LEU A 16 -5.48 -9.00 -5.60
CA LEU A 16 -4.91 -9.49 -4.35
C LEU A 16 -4.79 -11.01 -4.42
N GLY A 17 -3.59 -11.52 -4.14
CA GLY A 17 -3.35 -12.96 -4.04
C GLY A 17 -4.20 -13.59 -2.95
N LYS A 18 -4.53 -14.88 -3.08
CA LYS A 18 -5.28 -15.61 -2.04
C LYS A 18 -4.61 -15.51 -0.67
N ASN A 19 -3.28 -15.57 -0.63
CA ASN A 19 -2.51 -15.44 0.60
C ASN A 19 -2.62 -14.03 1.19
N GLN A 20 -2.55 -12.98 0.35
CA GLN A 20 -2.75 -11.60 0.80
C GLN A 20 -4.15 -11.40 1.39
N ILE A 21 -5.19 -11.96 0.78
CA ILE A 21 -6.55 -11.87 1.33
C ILE A 21 -6.64 -12.53 2.71
N VAL A 22 -5.95 -13.65 2.91
CA VAL A 22 -5.90 -14.33 4.22
C VAL A 22 -5.14 -13.47 5.23
N GLU A 23 -3.94 -12.98 4.91
CA GLU A 23 -3.15 -12.12 5.80
C GLU A 23 -3.86 -10.82 6.16
N LEU A 24 -4.52 -10.18 5.18
CA LEU A 24 -5.31 -8.97 5.42
C LEU A 24 -6.50 -9.25 6.33
N ARG A 25 -7.14 -10.43 6.20
CA ARG A 25 -8.25 -10.83 7.07
C ARG A 25 -7.79 -11.15 8.49
N GLU A 26 -6.64 -11.81 8.64
CA GLU A 26 -6.03 -12.08 9.95
C GLU A 26 -5.64 -10.76 10.62
N THR A 27 -4.99 -9.86 9.89
CA THR A 27 -4.64 -8.52 10.38
C THR A 27 -5.89 -7.73 10.77
N PHE A 28 -6.95 -7.76 9.96
CA PHE A 28 -8.22 -7.10 10.28
C PHE A 28 -8.82 -7.66 11.58
N SER A 29 -8.78 -8.98 11.76
CA SER A 29 -9.28 -9.63 12.98
C SER A 29 -8.43 -9.31 14.22
N MET A 30 -7.15 -8.97 14.05
CA MET A 30 -6.29 -8.49 15.14
C MET A 30 -6.58 -7.03 15.50
N ILE A 31 -7.04 -6.21 14.55
CA ILE A 31 -7.39 -4.81 14.80
C ILE A 31 -8.79 -4.71 15.43
N ASP A 32 -9.77 -5.43 14.88
CA ASP A 32 -11.18 -5.47 15.31
C ASP A 32 -11.33 -6.16 16.68
N SER A 33 -10.94 -5.44 17.74
CA SER A 33 -10.82 -5.96 19.10
C SER A 33 -12.17 -6.34 19.71
N ASN A 34 -13.24 -5.65 19.29
CA ASN A 34 -14.60 -5.93 19.74
C ASN A 34 -15.34 -6.93 18.82
N SER A 35 -14.72 -7.33 17.69
CA SER A 35 -15.27 -8.27 16.70
C SER A 35 -16.64 -7.87 16.15
N ASP A 36 -16.88 -6.56 16.01
CA ASP A 36 -18.13 -6.03 15.47
C ASP A 36 -18.14 -5.96 13.92
N GLY A 37 -17.00 -6.30 13.30
CA GLY A 37 -16.81 -6.31 11.86
C GLY A 37 -16.44 -4.96 11.26
N MET A 38 -16.20 -3.95 12.10
CA MET A 38 -15.83 -2.59 11.73
C MET A 38 -14.60 -2.16 12.54
N ILE A 39 -13.61 -1.58 11.87
CA ILE A 39 -12.49 -0.96 12.58
C ILE A 39 -12.92 0.46 12.96
N SER A 40 -13.06 0.70 14.26
CA SER A 40 -13.24 2.03 14.83
C SER A 40 -11.91 2.78 14.96
N LYS A 41 -11.98 4.07 15.29
CA LYS A 41 -10.77 4.87 15.55
C LYS A 41 -10.00 4.30 16.74
N GLU A 42 -10.74 3.86 17.76
CA GLU A 42 -10.20 3.28 18.99
C GLU A 42 -9.49 1.96 18.71
N ASP A 43 -10.10 1.06 17.93
CA ASP A 43 -9.48 -0.22 17.50
C ASP A 43 -8.15 0.01 16.77
N LEU A 44 -8.13 0.99 15.86
CA LEU A 44 -6.94 1.32 15.11
C LEU A 44 -5.86 1.93 16.02
N ILE A 45 -6.23 2.82 16.96
CA ILE A 45 -5.27 3.39 17.93
C ILE A 45 -4.65 2.28 18.79
N ASP A 46 -5.47 1.38 19.33
CA ASP A 46 -5.01 0.31 20.21
C ASP A 46 -4.09 -0.66 19.47
N PHE A 47 -4.44 -1.02 18.23
CA PHE A 47 -3.59 -1.84 17.38
C PHE A 47 -2.26 -1.15 17.05
N LEU A 48 -2.27 0.12 16.62
CA LEU A 48 -1.03 0.85 16.28
C LEU A 48 -0.14 1.03 17.51
N ASN A 49 -0.71 1.26 18.70
CA ASN A 49 0.02 1.26 19.96
C ASN A 49 0.65 -0.11 20.27
N SER A 50 -0.06 -1.20 19.96
CA SER A 50 0.43 -2.57 20.22
C SER A 50 1.65 -2.97 19.37
N ILE A 51 1.77 -2.43 18.14
CA ILE A 51 2.89 -2.70 17.23
C ILE A 51 4.02 -1.66 17.32
N GLY A 52 3.92 -0.70 18.25
CA GLY A 52 4.95 0.30 18.54
C GLY A 52 5.06 1.43 17.51
N ASN A 53 3.94 1.82 16.89
CA ASN A 53 3.93 2.74 15.75
C ASN A 53 4.26 4.21 16.12
N PRO A 54 4.83 5.01 15.20
CA PRO A 54 5.20 6.41 15.44
C PRO A 54 4.13 7.43 14.97
N PHE A 55 2.93 6.98 14.58
CA PHE A 55 1.88 7.88 14.08
C PHE A 55 1.19 8.65 15.22
N THR A 56 0.92 9.92 14.95
CA THR A 56 0.18 10.80 15.86
C THR A 56 -1.32 10.55 15.80
N LEU A 57 -2.04 10.93 16.85
CA LEU A 57 -3.51 10.85 16.88
C LEU A 57 -4.15 11.66 15.75
N ASP A 58 -3.52 12.75 15.31
CA ASP A 58 -3.99 13.59 14.21
C ASP A 58 -3.85 12.89 12.86
N GLU A 59 -2.73 12.18 12.61
CA GLU A 59 -2.56 11.36 11.40
C GLU A 59 -3.59 10.24 11.34
N ILE A 60 -3.81 9.53 12.45
CA ILE A 60 -4.84 8.48 12.53
C ILE A 60 -6.23 9.08 12.32
N SER A 61 -6.52 10.23 12.93
CA SER A 61 -7.82 10.89 12.77
C SER A 61 -8.05 11.36 11.33
N ASN A 62 -7.02 11.83 10.64
CA ASN A 62 -7.08 12.19 9.23
C ASN A 62 -7.34 10.95 8.37
N MET A 63 -6.63 9.85 8.62
CA MET A 63 -6.85 8.57 7.93
C MET A 63 -8.29 8.08 8.12
N MET A 64 -8.81 8.10 9.35
CA MET A 64 -10.20 7.69 9.63
C MET A 64 -11.22 8.63 8.98
N SER A 65 -10.95 9.94 8.95
CA SER A 65 -11.82 10.95 8.33
C SER A 65 -11.96 10.75 6.82
N GLU A 66 -10.85 10.46 6.14
CA GLU A 66 -10.85 10.14 4.69
C GLU A 66 -11.69 8.91 4.35
N MET A 67 -11.84 7.98 5.30
CA MET A 67 -12.57 6.72 5.14
C MET A 67 -14.03 6.80 5.60
N GLY A 68 -14.47 7.92 6.17
CA GLY A 68 -15.84 8.12 6.68
C GLY A 68 -16.06 7.72 8.15
N GLY A 69 -15.00 7.60 8.94
CA GLY A 69 -15.03 7.48 10.40
C GLY A 69 -14.95 6.06 10.97
N SER A 70 -15.47 5.05 10.28
CA SER A 70 -15.27 3.63 10.57
C SER A 70 -15.33 2.85 9.26
N PHE A 71 -14.65 1.72 9.16
CA PHE A 71 -14.61 0.96 7.92
C PHE A 71 -14.70 -0.55 8.14
N SER A 72 -15.45 -1.21 7.26
CA SER A 72 -15.51 -2.67 7.19
C SER A 72 -14.27 -3.23 6.49
N PHE A 73 -14.00 -4.51 6.68
CA PHE A 73 -12.97 -5.22 5.92
C PHE A 73 -13.14 -5.05 4.41
N MET A 74 -14.38 -5.09 3.92
CA MET A 74 -14.68 -4.90 2.51
C MET A 74 -14.36 -3.48 2.03
N THR A 75 -14.58 -2.46 2.85
CA THR A 75 -14.20 -1.08 2.54
C THR A 75 -12.68 -0.96 2.43
N PHE A 76 -11.95 -1.52 3.40
CA PHE A 76 -10.48 -1.52 3.42
C PHE A 76 -9.89 -2.19 2.17
N ILE A 77 -10.33 -3.41 1.88
CA ILE A 77 -9.88 -4.15 0.69
C ILE A 77 -10.21 -3.40 -0.60
N THR A 78 -11.40 -2.80 -0.67
CA THR A 78 -11.78 -2.00 -1.85
C THR A 78 -10.83 -0.82 -2.03
N MET A 79 -10.49 -0.09 -0.96
CA MET A 79 -9.57 1.06 -1.04
C MET A 79 -8.15 0.66 -1.44
N VAL A 80 -7.59 -0.37 -0.79
CA VAL A 80 -6.25 -0.89 -1.12
C VAL A 80 -6.21 -1.34 -2.58
N SER A 81 -7.23 -2.09 -3.00
CA SER A 81 -7.28 -2.62 -4.35
C SER A 81 -7.55 -1.55 -5.40
N GLU A 82 -8.33 -0.51 -5.12
CA GLU A 82 -8.50 0.63 -6.01
C GLU A 82 -7.18 1.38 -6.23
N LYS A 83 -6.39 1.57 -5.16
CA LYS A 83 -5.04 2.17 -5.27
C LYS A 83 -4.12 1.31 -6.13
N LEU A 84 -4.12 -0.02 -5.94
CA LEU A 84 -3.32 -0.94 -6.76
C LEU A 84 -3.82 -1.04 -8.22
N CYS A 85 -5.13 -0.98 -8.47
CA CYS A 85 -5.68 -1.01 -9.83
C CYS A 85 -5.31 0.21 -10.66
N ASN A 86 -5.14 1.37 -10.02
CA ASN A 86 -4.75 2.61 -10.69
C ASN A 86 -3.25 2.70 -11.02
N THR A 87 -2.45 1.70 -10.65
CA THR A 87 -1.05 1.62 -11.08
C THR A 87 -0.94 1.09 -12.51
N ASP A 88 0.08 1.55 -13.23
CA ASP A 88 0.36 1.11 -14.60
C ASP A 88 0.61 -0.40 -14.70
N THR A 89 0.69 -0.93 -15.92
CA THR A 89 0.97 -2.35 -16.13
C THR A 89 2.38 -2.69 -15.65
N GLU A 90 2.64 -3.95 -15.29
CA GLU A 90 4.01 -4.38 -14.95
C GLU A 90 5.01 -4.07 -16.06
N ALA A 91 4.60 -4.16 -17.33
CA ALA A 91 5.46 -3.87 -18.47
C ALA A 91 5.84 -2.38 -18.52
N ASP A 92 4.89 -1.48 -18.30
CA ASP A 92 5.12 -0.04 -18.28
C ASP A 92 5.99 0.36 -17.08
N ILE A 93 5.68 -0.19 -15.89
CA ILE A 93 6.47 0.02 -14.67
C ILE A 93 7.90 -0.48 -14.86
N ARG A 94 8.08 -1.70 -15.39
CA ARG A 94 9.40 -2.29 -15.66
C ARG A 94 10.19 -1.44 -16.64
N THR A 95 9.54 -0.93 -17.70
CA THR A 95 10.17 -0.07 -18.70
C THR A 95 10.60 1.26 -18.10
N ALA A 96 9.76 1.87 -17.27
CA ALA A 96 10.10 3.11 -16.56
C ALA A 96 11.29 2.91 -15.61
N LEU A 97 11.26 1.83 -14.82
CA LEU A 97 12.32 1.51 -13.86
C LEU A 97 13.65 1.10 -14.51
N SER A 98 13.62 0.48 -15.69
CA SER A 98 14.85 0.09 -16.42
C SER A 98 15.70 1.28 -16.88
N LYS A 99 15.18 2.51 -16.81
CA LYS A 99 15.93 3.73 -17.13
C LYS A 99 16.91 4.13 -16.04
N PHE A 100 16.73 3.62 -14.81
CA PHE A 100 17.61 3.93 -13.68
C PHE A 100 18.71 2.87 -13.58
N GLU A 101 19.96 3.32 -13.58
CA GLU A 101 21.12 2.42 -13.53
C GLU A 101 21.50 2.05 -12.10
N ASP A 102 21.25 2.95 -11.15
CA ASP A 102 21.61 2.77 -9.74
C ASP A 102 20.52 3.24 -8.77
N GLU A 103 20.64 2.77 -7.53
CA GLU A 103 19.75 3.12 -6.43
C GLU A 103 19.72 4.62 -6.13
N LYS A 104 20.85 5.32 -6.30
CA LYS A 104 20.99 6.72 -5.92
C LYS A 104 20.19 7.62 -6.86
N GLU A 105 20.21 7.31 -8.14
CA GLU A 105 19.45 8.01 -9.18
C GLU A 105 17.95 7.85 -8.93
N LEU A 106 17.49 6.61 -8.70
CA LEU A 106 16.09 6.33 -8.39
C LEU A 106 15.66 7.03 -7.09
N ARG A 107 16.49 6.96 -6.03
CA ARG A 107 16.22 7.58 -4.73
C ARG A 107 16.14 9.09 -4.82
N LYS A 108 16.98 9.72 -5.66
CA LYS A 108 16.90 11.16 -5.92
C LYS A 108 15.62 11.51 -6.67
N TRP A 109 15.28 10.74 -7.71
CA TRP A 109 14.06 10.96 -8.49
C TRP A 109 12.79 10.85 -7.64
N LEU A 110 12.73 9.87 -6.73
CA LEU A 110 11.61 9.70 -5.80
C LEU A 110 11.47 10.83 -4.77
N LYS A 111 12.53 11.62 -4.54
CA LYS A 111 12.51 12.77 -3.61
C LYS A 111 12.24 14.10 -4.30
N ASP A 112 12.68 14.27 -5.53
CA ASP A 112 12.68 15.57 -6.23
C ASP A 112 11.29 15.99 -6.76
N ASP A 113 10.26 15.14 -6.63
CA ASP A 113 8.89 15.45 -7.09
C ASP A 113 8.09 16.30 -6.08
N GLU A 114 7.05 17.02 -6.55
CA GLU A 114 6.15 17.81 -5.68
C GLU A 114 5.44 16.95 -4.62
N ASN A 115 5.32 15.64 -4.87
CA ASN A 115 4.84 14.64 -3.91
C ASN A 115 5.94 13.66 -3.48
N GLY A 116 7.18 14.15 -3.41
CA GLY A 116 8.36 13.36 -3.09
C GLY A 116 8.21 12.55 -1.81
N ILE A 117 8.67 11.31 -1.86
CA ILE A 117 8.58 10.35 -0.76
C ILE A 117 9.78 10.55 0.18
N ASN A 118 9.57 10.41 1.50
CA ASN A 118 10.65 10.57 2.47
C ASN A 118 11.66 9.40 2.44
N ASP A 119 12.83 9.59 3.06
CA ASP A 119 13.89 8.58 3.11
C ASP A 119 13.43 7.23 3.67
N THR A 120 12.63 7.26 4.73
CA THR A 120 12.14 6.05 5.41
C THR A 120 11.24 5.23 4.49
N ASP A 121 10.32 5.89 3.79
CA ASP A 121 9.39 5.25 2.87
C ASP A 121 10.11 4.74 1.62
N ILE A 122 11.14 5.44 1.14
CA ILE A 122 12.01 4.94 0.07
C ILE A 122 12.78 3.69 0.52
N ASP A 123 13.31 3.69 1.74
CA ASP A 123 14.00 2.52 2.29
C ASP A 123 13.05 1.32 2.40
N ILE A 124 11.82 1.55 2.85
CA ILE A 124 10.77 0.53 2.88
C ILE A 124 10.46 0.02 1.48
N LEU A 125 10.34 0.91 0.48
CA LEU A 125 10.06 0.56 -0.91
C LEU A 125 11.19 -0.28 -1.52
N LEU A 126 12.45 0.10 -1.33
CA LEU A 126 13.61 -0.57 -1.93
C LEU A 126 14.06 -1.83 -1.17
N ARG A 127 13.58 -2.02 0.07
CA ARG A 127 13.89 -3.20 0.88
C ARG A 127 13.54 -4.50 0.15
N GLY A 128 14.52 -5.38 0.00
CA GLY A 128 14.39 -6.67 -0.69
C GLY A 128 14.47 -6.62 -2.22
N CYS A 129 14.49 -5.41 -2.80
CA CYS A 129 14.61 -5.17 -4.24
C CYS A 129 16.05 -4.86 -4.68
N LEU A 130 16.98 -4.70 -3.74
CA LEU A 130 18.39 -4.41 -4.03
C LEU A 130 19.23 -5.69 -3.96
N THR A 131 20.07 -5.93 -4.96
CA THR A 131 21.04 -7.04 -4.96
C THR A 131 22.40 -6.48 -5.36
N ASN A 132 23.37 -6.52 -4.44
CA ASN A 132 24.72 -5.97 -4.64
C ASN A 132 24.74 -4.49 -5.09
N GLY A 133 23.84 -3.66 -4.53
CA GLY A 133 23.72 -2.24 -4.88
C GLY A 133 23.07 -1.95 -6.24
N LYS A 134 22.57 -2.98 -6.93
CA LYS A 134 21.77 -2.84 -8.16
C LYS A 134 20.29 -3.07 -7.87
N ILE A 135 19.45 -2.31 -8.57
CA ILE A 135 17.99 -2.46 -8.51
C ILE A 135 17.58 -3.73 -9.26
N ASN A 136 16.90 -4.63 -8.56
CA ASN A 136 16.18 -5.73 -9.19
C ASN A 136 14.83 -5.21 -9.68
N VAL A 137 14.79 -4.82 -10.97
CA VAL A 137 13.61 -4.23 -11.60
C VAL A 137 12.39 -5.14 -11.48
N ASN A 138 12.53 -6.45 -11.62
CA ASN A 138 11.39 -7.38 -11.51
C ASN A 138 10.79 -7.36 -10.11
N LYS A 139 11.62 -7.47 -9.06
CA LYS A 139 11.15 -7.42 -7.67
C LYS A 139 10.49 -6.08 -7.34
N LEU A 140 11.08 -4.98 -7.80
CA LEU A 140 10.54 -3.64 -7.57
C LEU A 140 9.22 -3.43 -8.33
N THR A 141 9.13 -3.89 -9.58
CA THR A 141 7.88 -3.88 -10.36
C THR A 141 6.78 -4.65 -9.66
N SER A 142 7.02 -5.89 -9.23
CA SER A 142 6.01 -6.67 -8.52
C SER A 142 5.62 -6.03 -7.19
N LYS A 143 6.59 -5.46 -6.47
CA LYS A 143 6.31 -4.75 -5.21
C LYS A 143 5.47 -3.49 -5.41
N ILE A 144 5.73 -2.70 -6.45
CA ILE A 144 4.91 -1.52 -6.79
C ILE A 144 3.52 -1.95 -7.26
N LYS A 145 3.43 -3.03 -8.04
CA LYS A 145 2.17 -3.47 -8.64
C LYS A 145 1.23 -4.17 -7.66
N PHE A 146 1.78 -5.03 -6.80
CA PHE A 146 1.02 -5.94 -5.94
C PHE A 146 1.22 -5.68 -4.45
N GLY A 147 2.10 -4.75 -4.07
CA GLY A 147 2.46 -4.50 -2.68
C GLY A 147 3.41 -5.54 -2.07
N GLU A 148 3.80 -6.57 -2.82
CA GLU A 148 4.68 -7.65 -2.33
C GLU A 148 5.73 -8.04 -3.38
N ILE A 149 6.85 -8.58 -2.89
CA ILE A 149 7.86 -9.16 -3.77
C ILE A 149 7.41 -10.58 -4.11
N LEU A 150 6.95 -10.77 -5.33
CA LEU A 150 6.69 -12.09 -5.86
C LEU A 150 8.02 -12.75 -6.22
N ASN A 151 8.27 -13.94 -5.68
CA ASN A 151 9.36 -14.79 -6.13
C ASN A 151 8.83 -15.60 -7.32
N GLU A 152 9.24 -15.25 -8.54
CA GLU A 152 9.08 -16.10 -9.73
C GLU A 152 9.87 -17.41 -9.58
#